data_AF-A0AAD7TQ49-F1
#
_entry.id   AF-A0AAD7TQ49-F1
#
_cell.length_a   1.000
_cell.length_b   1.000
_cell.length_c   1.000
_cell.angle_alpha   90.00
_cell.angle_beta   90.00
_cell.angle_gamma   90.00
#
_symmetry.space_group_name_H-M   'P 1'
#
loop_
_entity.id
_entity.type
_entity.pdbx_description
1 polymer ?
#
loop_
_entity_poly.entity_id
_entity_poly.type
_entity_poly.pdbx_seq_one_letter_code
_entity_poly.pdbx_strand_id
1 'polypeptide(L)'
;MALVCRSLSEQAETVLYRSVSLSSDSAIASFHRTLSSAPGTALIVRRFRLIVDSVVDGRSPKLLVEILRLLSHLRCLSIHRKVSVSRILTDSREYTEMFSLYFPELRIFSADTSPNSLSHITSFICAHPRLEELHLDIPHSTNSPILDVTLPSSLHTLTCSPQLLANHLAPPPNTLTHLYLCWYASEDFFRLAKILGSQLVSLRLSMQRELSDGDAWSLGDLAVALPRLRLLRLDMGNSFRYNFPINLRMSKPTHFKLPSSASGLTIMWAPYAGQSHGFDIFDASLAQDYFTQFAFDVLAEWSPYVRRIIFRHALSPFVSAILSEDRTQLICAVAPDTTDDCWKYV
;
A
#
# COMPACT_ATOMS: atom_id res chain seq x y z
N MET A 1 13.24 -32.18 9.61
CA MET A 1 13.46 -32.29 11.07
C MET A 1 12.13 -32.13 11.78
N ALA A 2 11.49 -33.22 12.19
CA ALA A 2 10.30 -33.22 13.04
C ALA A 2 10.17 -34.61 13.70
N LEU A 3 10.99 -34.88 14.72
CA LEU A 3 10.97 -36.15 15.48
C LEU A 3 11.18 -35.90 16.99
N VAL A 4 10.66 -34.80 17.54
CA VAL A 4 10.93 -34.42 18.94
C VAL A 4 9.67 -34.51 19.83
N CYS A 5 8.48 -34.16 19.35
CA CYS A 5 7.18 -34.49 19.97
C CYS A 5 6.04 -34.10 19.00
N ARG A 6 4.92 -34.85 18.96
CA ARG A 6 3.78 -34.56 18.06
C ARG A 6 3.21 -33.15 18.26
N SER A 7 3.06 -32.71 19.51
CA SER A 7 2.51 -31.38 19.84
C SER A 7 3.41 -30.25 19.35
N LEU A 8 4.73 -30.40 19.49
CA LEU A 8 5.70 -29.43 18.96
C LEU A 8 5.70 -29.43 17.43
N SER A 9 5.52 -30.58 16.79
CA SER A 9 5.38 -30.67 15.33
C SER A 9 4.13 -29.92 14.86
N GLU A 10 2.98 -30.15 15.48
CA GLU A 10 1.71 -29.49 15.13
C GLU A 10 1.76 -27.97 15.33
N GLN A 11 2.36 -27.51 16.44
CA GLN A 11 2.57 -26.08 16.69
C GLN A 11 3.56 -25.47 15.69
N ALA A 12 4.66 -26.15 15.41
CA ALA A 12 5.64 -25.70 14.42
C ALA A 12 5.01 -25.63 13.03
N GLU A 13 4.26 -26.64 12.60
CA GLU A 13 3.54 -26.64 11.33
C GLU A 13 2.53 -25.48 11.27
N THR A 14 1.79 -25.25 12.35
CA THR A 14 0.85 -24.13 12.45
C THR A 14 1.54 -22.79 12.24
N VAL A 15 2.71 -22.59 12.87
CA VAL A 15 3.45 -21.32 12.76
C VAL A 15 4.12 -21.19 11.39
N LEU A 16 4.76 -22.25 10.89
CA LEU A 16 5.55 -22.25 9.67
C LEU A 16 4.69 -22.15 8.40
N TYR A 17 3.53 -22.81 8.36
CA TYR A 17 2.68 -22.85 7.16
C TYR A 17 1.54 -21.82 7.18
N ARG A 18 1.38 -21.04 8.24
CA ARG A 18 0.35 -19.98 8.29
C ARG A 18 0.51 -18.96 7.16
N SER A 19 1.74 -18.70 6.74
CA SER A 19 2.07 -17.77 5.66
C SER A 19 3.01 -18.45 4.68
N VAL A 20 2.54 -18.65 3.45
CA VAL A 20 3.31 -19.32 2.38
C VAL A 20 3.63 -18.30 1.29
N SER A 21 4.89 -18.25 0.87
CA SER A 21 5.35 -17.43 -0.26
C SER A 21 6.05 -18.31 -1.28
N LEU A 22 5.58 -18.29 -2.52
CA LEU A 22 6.14 -19.07 -3.63
C LEU A 22 6.66 -18.12 -4.70
N SER A 23 7.90 -18.33 -5.14
CA SER A 23 8.55 -17.48 -6.14
C SER A 23 9.15 -18.23 -7.35
N SER A 24 8.98 -19.56 -7.41
CA SER A 24 9.54 -20.41 -8.46
C SER A 24 8.71 -21.67 -8.69
N ASP A 25 8.87 -22.29 -9.86
CA ASP A 25 8.19 -23.54 -10.24
C ASP A 25 8.54 -24.70 -9.32
N SER A 26 9.80 -24.79 -8.89
CA SER A 26 10.24 -25.81 -7.94
C SER A 26 9.59 -25.63 -6.56
N ALA A 27 9.38 -24.40 -6.12
CA ALA A 27 8.65 -24.09 -4.88
C ALA A 27 7.16 -24.46 -5.01
N ILE A 28 6.54 -24.16 -6.15
CA ILE A 28 5.14 -24.55 -6.45
C ILE A 28 4.99 -26.06 -6.41
N ALA A 29 5.82 -26.80 -7.15
CA ALA A 29 5.76 -28.26 -7.19
C ALA A 29 6.05 -28.91 -5.82
N SER A 30 6.97 -28.33 -5.03
CA SER A 30 7.29 -28.83 -3.69
C SER A 30 6.16 -28.57 -2.69
N PHE A 31 5.53 -27.40 -2.78
CA PHE A 31 4.38 -27.09 -1.94
C PHE A 31 3.17 -27.95 -2.31
N HIS A 32 2.89 -28.15 -3.60
CA HIS A 32 1.86 -29.08 -4.06
C HIS A 32 2.08 -30.49 -3.47
N ARG A 33 3.30 -31.04 -3.59
CA ARG A 33 3.63 -32.35 -2.99
C ARG A 33 3.41 -32.39 -1.49
N THR A 34 3.74 -31.30 -0.79
CA THR A 34 3.52 -31.16 0.66
C THR A 34 2.03 -31.21 1.00
N LEU A 35 1.19 -30.50 0.23
CA LEU A 35 -0.27 -30.55 0.41
C LEU A 35 -0.84 -31.93 0.08
N SER A 36 -0.28 -32.62 -0.93
CA SER A 36 -0.69 -33.99 -1.26
C SER A 36 -0.33 -35.00 -0.15
N SER A 37 0.85 -34.86 0.46
CA SER A 37 1.30 -35.78 1.52
C SER A 37 0.71 -35.44 2.90
N ALA A 38 0.38 -34.18 3.15
CA ALA A 38 -0.18 -33.69 4.40
C ALA A 38 -1.32 -32.69 4.14
N PRO A 39 -2.53 -33.17 3.78
CA PRO A 39 -3.67 -32.30 3.41
C PRO A 39 -4.10 -31.32 4.50
N GLY A 40 -3.89 -31.68 5.78
CA GLY A 40 -4.18 -30.80 6.92
C GLY A 40 -3.42 -29.46 6.86
N THR A 41 -2.26 -29.43 6.20
CA THR A 41 -1.47 -28.21 5.98
C THR A 41 -2.29 -27.13 5.27
N ALA A 42 -3.15 -27.50 4.31
CA ALA A 42 -3.95 -26.54 3.56
C ALA A 42 -4.92 -25.75 4.45
N LEU A 43 -5.41 -26.36 5.55
CA LEU A 43 -6.34 -25.73 6.50
C LEU A 43 -5.65 -24.69 7.41
N ILE A 44 -4.32 -24.79 7.52
CA ILE A 44 -3.49 -23.91 8.35
C ILE A 44 -3.14 -22.62 7.59
N VAL A 45 -3.00 -22.70 6.27
CA VAL A 45 -2.58 -21.56 5.44
C VAL A 45 -3.61 -20.45 5.51
N ARG A 46 -3.20 -19.27 5.99
CA ARG A 46 -4.04 -18.06 6.05
C ARG A 46 -3.56 -16.97 5.11
N ARG A 47 -2.28 -16.95 4.76
CA ARG A 47 -1.69 -15.99 3.83
C ARG A 47 -0.93 -16.74 2.74
N PHE A 48 -1.23 -16.41 1.49
CA PHE A 48 -0.59 -17.00 0.33
C PHE A 48 -0.09 -15.90 -0.59
N ARG A 49 1.21 -15.90 -0.86
CA ARG A 49 1.87 -14.97 -1.76
C ARG A 49 2.50 -15.72 -2.91
N LEU A 50 2.16 -15.32 -4.12
CA LEU A 50 2.78 -15.76 -5.35
C LEU A 50 3.58 -14.60 -5.95
N ILE A 51 4.85 -14.82 -6.23
CA ILE A 51 5.72 -13.90 -6.95
C ILE A 51 6.15 -14.61 -8.23
N VAL A 52 5.77 -14.09 -9.38
CA VAL A 52 6.09 -14.73 -10.66
C VAL A 52 7.36 -14.10 -11.24
N ASP A 53 8.47 -14.83 -11.10
CA ASP A 53 9.82 -14.34 -11.39
C ASP A 53 10.32 -14.63 -12.82
N SER A 54 9.74 -15.59 -13.52
CA SER A 54 10.20 -16.04 -14.85
C SER A 54 9.06 -16.55 -15.73
N VAL A 55 9.38 -16.92 -16.98
CA VAL A 55 8.49 -17.75 -17.80
C VAL A 55 8.21 -19.01 -17.00
N VAL A 56 6.97 -19.13 -16.54
CA VAL A 56 6.48 -20.28 -15.79
C VAL A 56 6.47 -21.46 -16.75
N ASP A 57 7.09 -22.58 -16.39
CA ASP A 57 6.93 -23.82 -17.14
C ASP A 57 5.44 -24.13 -17.29
N GLY A 58 4.98 -24.60 -18.45
CA GLY A 58 3.55 -24.78 -18.75
C GLY A 58 2.75 -25.70 -17.80
N ARG A 59 3.41 -26.34 -16.81
CA ARG A 59 2.78 -27.16 -15.77
C ARG A 59 2.42 -26.38 -14.50
N SER A 60 3.18 -25.34 -14.13
CA SER A 60 2.98 -24.67 -12.84
C SER A 60 1.67 -23.90 -12.71
N PRO A 61 1.07 -23.30 -13.76
CA PRO A 61 -0.23 -22.66 -13.63
C PRO A 61 -1.32 -23.64 -13.20
N LYS A 62 -1.30 -24.89 -13.70
CA LYS A 62 -2.24 -25.94 -13.28
C LYS A 62 -2.06 -26.33 -11.82
N LEU A 63 -0.82 -26.55 -11.41
CA LEU A 63 -0.49 -26.86 -10.01
C LEU A 63 -0.89 -25.72 -9.07
N LEU A 64 -0.77 -24.47 -9.49
CA LEU A 64 -1.21 -23.31 -8.72
C LEU A 64 -2.72 -23.29 -8.51
N VAL A 65 -3.51 -23.56 -9.57
CA VAL A 65 -4.97 -23.69 -9.44
C VAL A 65 -5.33 -24.82 -8.47
N GLU A 66 -4.67 -25.97 -8.57
CA GLU A 66 -4.87 -27.11 -7.67
C GLU A 66 -4.53 -26.75 -6.22
N ILE A 67 -3.39 -26.10 -5.98
CA ILE A 67 -3.00 -25.59 -4.66
C ILE A 67 -4.08 -24.65 -4.12
N LEU A 68 -4.46 -23.62 -4.89
CA LEU A 68 -5.39 -22.59 -4.44
C LEU A 68 -6.76 -23.17 -4.10
N ARG A 69 -7.25 -24.18 -4.83
CA ARG A 69 -8.48 -24.90 -4.51
C ARG A 69 -8.48 -25.54 -3.12
N LEU A 70 -7.31 -25.94 -2.61
CA LEU A 70 -7.17 -26.55 -1.29
C LEU A 70 -7.15 -25.50 -0.17
N LEU A 71 -6.85 -24.24 -0.47
CA LEU A 71 -6.70 -23.16 0.52
C LEU A 71 -8.04 -22.50 0.89
N SER A 72 -9.02 -23.27 1.34
CA SER A 72 -10.37 -22.79 1.66
C SER A 72 -10.43 -21.74 2.80
N HIS A 73 -9.41 -21.72 3.65
CA HIS A 73 -9.29 -20.91 4.85
C HIS A 73 -8.45 -19.63 4.65
N LEU A 74 -8.14 -19.31 3.39
CA LEU A 74 -7.29 -18.20 3.02
C LEU A 74 -7.92 -16.84 3.39
N ARG A 75 -7.14 -16.00 4.07
CA ARG A 75 -7.52 -14.63 4.46
C ARG A 75 -6.79 -13.56 3.65
N CYS A 76 -5.59 -13.87 3.18
CA CYS A 76 -4.76 -12.96 2.40
C CYS A 76 -4.24 -13.67 1.15
N LEU A 77 -4.54 -13.11 -0.02
CA LEU A 77 -4.03 -13.58 -1.31
C LEU A 77 -3.26 -12.45 -1.99
N SER A 78 -2.00 -12.72 -2.34
CA SER A 78 -1.13 -11.76 -3.02
C SER A 78 -0.54 -12.40 -4.29
N ILE A 79 -0.77 -11.80 -5.45
CA ILE A 79 -0.28 -12.32 -6.75
C ILE A 79 0.49 -11.21 -7.46
N HIS A 80 1.81 -11.30 -7.44
CA HIS A 80 2.71 -10.28 -7.97
C HIS A 80 3.56 -10.80 -9.12
N ARG A 81 3.97 -9.92 -10.01
CA ARG A 81 4.85 -10.23 -11.15
C ARG A 81 6.14 -9.43 -11.01
N LYS A 82 7.30 -10.06 -11.24
CA LYS A 82 8.53 -9.28 -11.42
C LYS A 82 8.49 -8.53 -12.75
N VAL A 83 8.91 -7.27 -12.71
CA VAL A 83 8.84 -6.24 -13.75
C VAL A 83 9.39 -6.69 -15.12
N SER A 84 10.23 -7.72 -15.18
CA SER A 84 10.91 -8.20 -16.38
C SER A 84 10.10 -9.18 -17.26
N VAL A 85 8.90 -9.64 -16.85
CA VAL A 85 8.14 -10.71 -17.55
C VAL A 85 6.83 -10.17 -18.13
N SER A 86 6.91 -9.42 -19.23
CA SER A 86 5.82 -8.55 -19.66
C SER A 86 4.75 -9.15 -20.60
N ARG A 87 4.84 -10.40 -21.08
CA ARG A 87 3.91 -10.84 -22.16
C ARG A 87 3.31 -12.25 -22.14
N ILE A 88 3.82 -13.21 -21.35
CA ILE A 88 3.51 -14.63 -21.60
C ILE A 88 2.39 -15.20 -20.70
N LEU A 89 2.09 -14.57 -19.57
CA LEU A 89 1.26 -15.20 -18.53
C LEU A 89 -0.21 -14.76 -18.50
N THR A 90 -0.55 -13.64 -19.12
CA THR A 90 -1.84 -12.98 -18.87
C THR A 90 -3.02 -13.57 -19.64
N ASP A 91 -2.76 -14.44 -20.64
CA ASP A 91 -3.79 -15.00 -21.53
C ASP A 91 -3.96 -16.53 -21.35
N SER A 92 -3.33 -17.15 -20.35
CA SER A 92 -3.56 -18.59 -20.12
C SER A 92 -4.89 -18.84 -19.40
N ARG A 93 -5.59 -19.91 -19.80
CA ARG A 93 -6.83 -20.38 -19.18
C ARG A 93 -6.69 -20.56 -17.67
N GLU A 94 -5.54 -21.04 -17.21
CA GLU A 94 -5.26 -21.32 -15.81
C GLU A 94 -5.25 -20.04 -14.95
N TYR A 95 -4.73 -18.92 -15.47
CA TYR A 95 -4.78 -17.63 -14.76
C TYR A 95 -6.23 -17.12 -14.64
N THR A 96 -7.04 -17.25 -15.69
CA THR A 96 -8.48 -16.97 -15.62
C THR A 96 -9.17 -17.86 -14.57
N GLU A 97 -8.80 -19.14 -14.52
CA GLU A 97 -9.33 -20.10 -13.55
C GLU A 97 -8.95 -19.75 -12.11
N MET A 98 -7.72 -19.27 -11.85
CA MET A 98 -7.31 -18.79 -10.52
C MET A 98 -8.24 -17.69 -9.99
N PHE A 99 -8.60 -16.72 -10.83
CA PHE A 99 -9.51 -15.63 -10.47
C PHE A 99 -10.99 -16.01 -10.48
N SER A 100 -11.32 -17.25 -10.85
CA SER A 100 -12.68 -17.80 -10.71
C SER A 100 -12.92 -18.51 -9.37
N LEU A 101 -11.84 -18.75 -8.62
CA LEU A 101 -11.93 -19.41 -7.31
C LEU A 101 -12.55 -18.50 -6.26
N TYR A 102 -13.31 -19.10 -5.35
CA TYR A 102 -13.96 -18.41 -4.23
C TYR A 102 -13.32 -18.78 -2.89
N PHE A 103 -13.00 -17.75 -2.11
CA PHE A 103 -12.34 -17.85 -0.81
C PHE A 103 -13.22 -17.18 0.27
N PRO A 104 -14.02 -17.94 1.04
CA PRO A 104 -15.06 -17.39 1.92
C PRO A 104 -14.52 -16.53 3.09
N GLU A 105 -13.26 -16.73 3.47
CA GLU A 105 -12.58 -15.99 4.53
C GLU A 105 -11.68 -14.85 4.01
N LEU A 106 -11.63 -14.60 2.69
CA LEU A 106 -10.69 -13.65 2.12
C LEU A 106 -11.02 -12.21 2.55
N ARG A 107 -10.01 -11.55 3.14
CA ARG A 107 -10.07 -10.17 3.63
C ARG A 107 -9.10 -9.24 2.92
N ILE A 108 -7.95 -9.76 2.52
CA ILE A 108 -6.89 -8.98 1.89
C ILE A 108 -6.61 -9.58 0.52
N PHE A 109 -6.72 -8.75 -0.51
CA PHE A 109 -6.33 -9.12 -1.86
C PHE A 109 -5.34 -8.12 -2.43
N SER A 110 -4.26 -8.63 -3.01
CA SER A 110 -3.24 -7.83 -3.67
C SER A 110 -2.84 -8.45 -4.99
N ALA A 111 -2.80 -7.65 -6.05
CA ALA A 111 -2.35 -8.12 -7.35
C ALA A 111 -1.68 -7.02 -8.17
N ASP A 112 -0.63 -7.42 -8.90
CA ASP A 112 -0.05 -6.61 -9.98
C ASP A 112 -0.83 -6.92 -11.25
N THR A 113 -1.68 -5.99 -11.66
CA THR A 113 -2.66 -6.23 -12.72
C THR A 113 -2.05 -5.98 -14.10
N SER A 114 -2.43 -6.79 -15.07
CA SER A 114 -2.18 -6.48 -16.48
C SER A 114 -3.48 -5.94 -17.06
N PRO A 115 -3.44 -5.06 -18.08
CA PRO A 115 -4.65 -4.63 -18.76
C PRO A 115 -5.55 -5.81 -19.20
N ASN A 116 -4.95 -6.92 -19.64
CA ASN A 116 -5.68 -8.11 -20.10
C ASN A 116 -6.38 -8.88 -18.97
N SER A 117 -5.85 -8.83 -17.75
CA SER A 117 -6.40 -9.59 -16.61
C SER A 117 -7.46 -8.80 -15.83
N LEU A 118 -7.73 -7.54 -16.20
CA LEU A 118 -8.58 -6.65 -15.42
C LEU A 118 -10.00 -7.18 -15.24
N SER A 119 -10.64 -7.72 -16.30
CA SER A 119 -12.01 -8.25 -16.20
C SER A 119 -12.14 -9.44 -15.23
N HIS A 120 -11.13 -10.31 -15.20
CA HIS A 120 -11.07 -11.44 -14.27
C HIS A 120 -10.85 -10.96 -12.83
N ILE A 121 -9.97 -9.98 -12.63
CA ILE A 121 -9.72 -9.38 -11.33
C ILE A 121 -10.96 -8.65 -10.81
N THR A 122 -11.66 -7.91 -11.66
CA THR A 122 -12.95 -7.29 -11.34
C THR A 122 -13.97 -8.33 -10.87
N SER A 123 -14.13 -9.41 -11.63
CA SER A 123 -15.05 -10.50 -11.28
C SER A 123 -14.68 -11.15 -9.95
N PHE A 124 -13.38 -11.35 -9.71
CA PHE A 124 -12.86 -11.85 -8.45
C PHE A 124 -13.19 -10.91 -7.29
N ILE A 125 -12.95 -9.60 -7.42
CA ILE A 125 -13.26 -8.63 -6.37
C ILE A 125 -14.77 -8.64 -6.05
N CYS A 126 -15.63 -8.62 -7.07
CA CYS A 126 -17.08 -8.68 -6.90
C CYS A 126 -17.55 -9.97 -6.21
N ALA A 127 -16.87 -11.09 -6.47
CA ALA A 127 -17.17 -12.37 -5.82
C ALA A 127 -16.78 -12.40 -4.33
N HIS A 128 -15.97 -11.46 -3.84
CA HIS A 128 -15.46 -11.43 -2.47
C HIS A 128 -15.94 -10.17 -1.71
N PRO A 129 -17.23 -10.10 -1.32
CA PRO A 129 -17.82 -8.92 -0.69
C PRO A 129 -17.29 -8.61 0.73
N ARG A 130 -16.45 -9.49 1.27
CA ARG A 130 -15.84 -9.41 2.61
C ARG A 130 -14.44 -8.83 2.61
N LEU A 131 -13.92 -8.40 1.44
CA LEU A 131 -12.63 -7.76 1.32
C LEU A 131 -12.59 -6.45 2.12
N GLU A 132 -11.55 -6.33 2.92
CA GLU A 132 -11.28 -5.24 3.85
C GLU A 132 -10.09 -4.40 3.34
N GLU A 133 -9.10 -5.07 2.71
CA GLU A 133 -7.96 -4.42 2.07
C GLU A 133 -7.80 -4.88 0.61
N LEU A 134 -7.64 -3.92 -0.29
CA LEU A 134 -7.44 -4.15 -1.72
C LEU A 134 -6.22 -3.39 -2.21
N HIS A 135 -5.29 -4.11 -2.84
CA HIS A 135 -4.08 -3.54 -3.41
C HIS A 135 -3.96 -3.88 -4.89
N LEU A 136 -4.22 -2.90 -5.75
CA LEU A 136 -4.14 -3.04 -7.20
C LEU A 136 -3.07 -2.12 -7.74
N ASP A 137 -1.97 -2.71 -8.20
CA ASP A 137 -1.00 -1.97 -9.01
C ASP A 137 -1.36 -2.17 -10.49
N ILE A 138 -1.91 -1.13 -11.11
CA ILE A 138 -2.28 -1.11 -12.52
C ILE A 138 -1.23 -0.26 -13.24
N PRO A 139 -0.36 -0.86 -14.09
CA PRO A 139 0.61 -0.10 -14.83
C PRO A 139 -0.09 0.92 -15.70
N HIS A 140 0.43 2.14 -15.70
CA HIS A 140 -0.09 3.21 -16.52
C HIS A 140 0.10 2.89 -18.01
N SER A 141 -0.98 2.50 -18.68
CA SER A 141 -1.05 2.57 -20.14
C SER A 141 -2.10 3.59 -20.55
N THR A 142 -1.79 4.39 -21.56
CA THR A 142 -2.69 5.42 -22.13
C THR A 142 -4.00 4.83 -22.69
N ASN A 143 -4.02 3.52 -22.95
CA ASN A 143 -5.15 2.77 -23.50
C ASN A 143 -5.71 1.75 -22.50
N SER A 144 -5.48 1.94 -21.19
CA SER A 144 -5.96 0.98 -20.19
C SER A 144 -7.49 0.94 -20.25
N PRO A 145 -8.11 -0.25 -20.41
CA PRO A 145 -9.55 -0.34 -20.47
C PRO A 145 -10.16 0.16 -19.17
N ILE A 146 -11.30 0.83 -19.33
CA ILE A 146 -12.11 1.38 -18.25
C ILE A 146 -12.49 0.24 -17.30
N LEU A 147 -12.10 0.38 -16.04
CA LEU A 147 -12.25 -0.67 -15.03
C LEU A 147 -13.56 -0.47 -14.26
N ASP A 148 -14.64 -1.06 -14.75
CA ASP A 148 -15.94 -1.01 -14.06
C ASP A 148 -15.95 -1.99 -12.87
N VAL A 149 -15.42 -1.56 -11.72
CA VAL A 149 -15.42 -2.35 -10.47
C VAL A 149 -16.30 -1.66 -9.44
N THR A 150 -17.30 -2.40 -8.97
CA THR A 150 -17.98 -2.06 -7.71
C THR A 150 -17.10 -2.52 -6.55
N LEU A 151 -16.59 -1.57 -5.76
CA LEU A 151 -15.79 -1.92 -4.59
C LEU A 151 -16.66 -2.55 -3.49
N PRO A 152 -16.12 -3.55 -2.76
CA PRO A 152 -16.81 -4.17 -1.63
C PRO A 152 -17.15 -3.15 -0.54
N SER A 153 -18.34 -3.26 0.05
CA SER A 153 -18.79 -2.34 1.10
C SER A 153 -18.02 -2.48 2.42
N SER A 154 -17.32 -3.59 2.65
CA SER A 154 -16.43 -3.78 3.79
C SER A 154 -15.04 -3.16 3.61
N LEU A 155 -14.74 -2.61 2.44
CA LEU A 155 -13.39 -2.16 2.10
C LEU A 155 -13.00 -0.91 2.89
N HIS A 156 -11.97 -1.00 3.72
CA HIS A 156 -11.44 0.13 4.49
C HIS A 156 -10.11 0.67 3.98
N THR A 157 -9.34 -0.16 3.27
CA THR A 157 -8.02 0.21 2.72
C THR A 157 -7.94 -0.09 1.23
N LEU A 158 -7.56 0.92 0.45
CA LEU A 158 -7.34 0.81 -0.99
C LEU A 158 -5.93 1.27 -1.34
N THR A 159 -5.22 0.47 -2.13
CA THR A 159 -4.08 0.91 -2.93
C THR A 159 -4.45 0.80 -4.39
N CYS A 160 -4.35 1.91 -5.12
CA CYS A 160 -4.70 1.94 -6.53
C CYS A 160 -3.95 3.02 -7.30
N SER A 161 -4.08 2.96 -8.62
CA SER A 161 -3.76 4.10 -9.48
C SER A 161 -4.87 5.16 -9.43
N PRO A 162 -4.60 6.45 -9.68
CA PRO A 162 -5.62 7.50 -9.68
C PRO A 162 -6.71 7.31 -10.72
N GLN A 163 -6.39 6.64 -11.84
CA GLN A 163 -7.33 6.33 -12.90
C GLN A 163 -8.51 5.49 -12.39
N LEU A 164 -8.25 4.61 -11.43
CA LEU A 164 -9.29 3.81 -10.76
C LEU A 164 -10.24 4.72 -9.94
N LEU A 165 -9.71 5.77 -9.30
CA LEU A 165 -10.53 6.76 -8.59
C LEU A 165 -11.37 7.61 -9.56
N ALA A 166 -10.74 8.09 -10.64
CA ALA A 166 -11.29 9.11 -11.53
C ALA A 166 -12.59 8.69 -12.22
N ASN A 167 -12.74 7.40 -12.51
CA ASN A 167 -13.79 6.93 -13.40
C ASN A 167 -14.86 6.07 -12.71
N HIS A 168 -14.60 5.52 -11.51
CA HIS A 168 -15.36 4.34 -11.03
C HIS A 168 -15.74 4.31 -9.55
N LEU A 169 -15.27 5.26 -8.76
CA LEU A 169 -15.48 5.22 -7.31
C LEU A 169 -16.78 5.89 -6.85
N ALA A 170 -17.76 6.13 -7.71
CA ALA A 170 -18.96 6.88 -7.33
C ALA A 170 -20.20 5.97 -7.19
N PRO A 171 -20.78 5.80 -5.97
CA PRO A 171 -20.29 6.25 -4.67
C PRO A 171 -19.24 5.29 -4.06
N PRO A 172 -18.24 5.80 -3.31
CA PRO A 172 -17.24 4.95 -2.69
C PRO A 172 -17.85 4.27 -1.45
N PRO A 173 -17.29 3.14 -1.00
CA PRO A 173 -17.67 2.57 0.28
C PRO A 173 -17.47 3.58 1.42
N ASN A 174 -18.48 3.81 2.25
CA ASN A 174 -18.39 4.72 3.41
C ASN A 174 -17.36 4.26 4.46
N THR A 175 -16.91 3.02 4.37
CA THR A 175 -15.89 2.38 5.21
C THR A 175 -14.47 2.68 4.75
N LEU A 176 -14.29 3.16 3.51
CA LEU A 176 -12.98 3.43 2.91
C LEU A 176 -12.33 4.66 3.55
N THR A 177 -11.40 4.42 4.47
CA THR A 177 -10.75 5.44 5.30
C THR A 177 -9.26 5.58 5.02
N HIS A 178 -8.67 4.61 4.32
CA HIS A 178 -7.24 4.53 4.04
C HIS A 178 -7.00 4.40 2.55
N LEU A 179 -6.22 5.32 1.99
CA LEU A 179 -5.91 5.34 0.57
C LEU A 179 -4.40 5.45 0.34
N TYR A 180 -3.89 4.62 -0.56
CA TYR A 180 -2.54 4.72 -1.08
C TYR A 180 -2.60 4.89 -2.61
N LEU A 181 -2.10 6.03 -3.09
CA LEU A 181 -1.90 6.29 -4.51
C LEU A 181 -0.45 5.99 -4.90
N CYS A 182 -0.26 4.90 -5.66
CA CYS A 182 1.07 4.49 -6.15
C CYS A 182 1.72 5.56 -7.03
N TRP A 183 0.88 6.31 -7.74
CA TRP A 183 1.23 7.39 -8.64
C TRP A 183 0.16 8.46 -8.53
N TYR A 184 0.47 9.73 -8.79
CA TYR A 184 -0.54 10.79 -8.81
C TYR A 184 -0.11 12.00 -9.66
N ALA A 185 -1.10 12.78 -10.06
CA ALA A 185 -1.00 14.15 -10.56
C ALA A 185 -1.69 15.12 -9.58
N SER A 186 -1.35 16.42 -9.64
CA SER A 186 -1.97 17.44 -8.76
C SER A 186 -3.49 17.50 -8.92
N GLU A 187 -4.01 17.27 -10.14
CA GLU A 187 -5.45 17.26 -10.42
C GLU A 187 -6.21 16.13 -9.71
N ASP A 188 -5.52 15.02 -9.39
CA ASP A 188 -6.13 13.87 -8.72
C ASP A 188 -6.58 14.21 -7.29
N PHE A 189 -5.92 15.19 -6.65
CA PHE A 189 -6.26 15.62 -5.28
C PHE A 189 -7.64 16.25 -5.18
N PHE A 190 -7.99 17.12 -6.13
CA PHE A 190 -9.31 17.76 -6.15
C PHE A 190 -10.41 16.71 -6.28
N ARG A 191 -10.19 15.70 -7.14
CA ARG A 191 -11.14 14.59 -7.33
C ARG A 191 -11.22 13.71 -6.08
N LEU A 192 -10.07 13.37 -5.50
CA LEU A 192 -9.99 12.59 -4.26
C LEU A 192 -10.74 13.29 -3.13
N ALA A 193 -10.51 14.58 -2.91
CA ALA A 193 -11.19 15.35 -1.88
C ALA A 193 -12.71 15.37 -2.09
N LYS A 194 -13.16 15.53 -3.35
CA LYS A 194 -14.58 15.50 -3.69
C LYS A 194 -15.24 14.14 -3.37
N ILE A 195 -14.52 13.03 -3.57
CA ILE A 195 -15.07 11.68 -3.44
C ILE A 195 -14.93 11.13 -2.02
N LEU A 196 -13.75 11.26 -1.41
CA LEU A 196 -13.36 10.61 -0.15
C LEU A 196 -13.06 11.60 0.97
N GLY A 197 -13.08 12.92 0.72
CA GLY A 197 -12.50 13.88 1.66
C GLY A 197 -13.15 13.92 3.03
N SER A 198 -14.46 13.67 3.10
CA SER A 198 -15.21 13.64 4.36
C SER A 198 -14.90 12.43 5.25
N GLN A 199 -14.30 11.36 4.71
CA GLN A 199 -14.09 10.09 5.42
C GLN A 199 -12.63 9.65 5.51
N LEU A 200 -11.73 10.21 4.69
CA LEU A 200 -10.35 9.77 4.63
C LEU A 200 -9.59 10.12 5.92
N VAL A 201 -8.99 9.11 6.53
CA VAL A 201 -8.21 9.19 7.78
C VAL A 201 -6.71 9.10 7.50
N SER A 202 -6.32 8.32 6.50
CA SER A 202 -4.92 8.10 6.14
C SER A 202 -4.74 8.16 4.62
N LEU A 203 -3.77 8.97 4.19
CA LEU A 203 -3.41 9.13 2.79
C LEU A 203 -1.91 8.84 2.63
N ARG A 204 -1.58 7.86 1.80
CA ARG A 204 -0.22 7.60 1.34
C ARG A 204 -0.09 7.97 -0.13
N LEU A 205 1.00 8.63 -0.46
CA LEU A 205 1.29 9.13 -1.80
C LEU A 205 2.70 8.67 -2.16
N SER A 206 2.84 8.01 -3.30
CA SER A 206 4.14 7.55 -3.80
C SER A 206 4.73 8.53 -4.81
N MET A 207 4.94 8.12 -6.06
CA MET A 207 5.66 8.90 -7.06
C MET A 207 4.72 9.88 -7.76
N GLN A 208 5.15 11.15 -7.82
CA GLN A 208 4.50 12.12 -8.70
C GLN A 208 4.85 11.81 -10.16
N ARG A 209 3.83 11.74 -11.02
CA ARG A 209 3.99 11.36 -12.43
C ARG A 209 4.64 12.47 -13.27
N GLU A 210 4.15 13.69 -13.12
CA GLU A 210 4.57 14.85 -13.91
C GLU A 210 4.59 16.09 -13.01
N LEU A 211 5.61 16.92 -13.21
CA LEU A 211 5.67 18.29 -12.72
C LEU A 211 4.77 19.16 -13.59
N SER A 212 3.46 19.02 -13.43
CA SER A 212 2.54 20.00 -13.99
C SER A 212 2.73 21.32 -13.25
N ASP A 213 2.72 22.45 -13.97
CA ASP A 213 2.65 23.83 -13.44
C ASP A 213 1.39 24.12 -12.60
N GLY A 214 0.61 23.10 -12.25
CA GLY A 214 -0.55 23.23 -11.38
C GLY A 214 -0.13 23.59 -9.95
N ASP A 215 -0.90 24.48 -9.32
CA ASP A 215 -0.65 24.93 -7.95
C ASP A 215 -0.59 23.73 -6.99
N ALA A 216 0.55 23.60 -6.31
CA ALA A 216 0.72 22.64 -5.24
C ALA A 216 -0.24 22.97 -4.08
N TRP A 217 -0.86 21.94 -3.50
CA TRP A 217 -1.76 22.13 -2.37
C TRP A 217 -1.00 22.59 -1.14
N SER A 218 -1.58 23.50 -0.36
CA SER A 218 -1.06 23.81 0.96
C SER A 218 -1.59 22.83 2.02
N LEU A 219 -0.98 22.86 3.21
CA LEU A 219 -1.55 22.18 4.37
C LEU A 219 -2.93 22.72 4.77
N GLY A 220 -3.24 23.98 4.42
CA GLY A 220 -4.54 24.60 4.65
C GLY A 220 -5.61 24.01 3.72
N ASP A 221 -5.27 23.82 2.46
CA ASP A 221 -6.15 23.19 1.48
C ASP A 221 -6.49 21.76 1.91
N LEU A 222 -5.48 21.00 2.37
CA LEU A 222 -5.71 19.67 2.94
C LEU A 222 -6.62 19.68 4.15
N ALA A 223 -6.45 20.62 5.08
CA ALA A 223 -7.28 20.69 6.27
C ALA A 223 -8.77 20.94 5.94
N VAL A 224 -9.03 21.74 4.91
CA VAL A 224 -10.39 22.04 4.42
C VAL A 224 -10.96 20.85 3.64
N ALA A 225 -10.16 20.28 2.75
CA ALA A 225 -10.60 19.25 1.82
C ALA A 225 -10.69 17.86 2.44
N LEU A 226 -9.83 17.54 3.40
CA LEU A 226 -9.68 16.25 4.07
C LEU A 226 -9.73 16.41 5.61
N PRO A 227 -10.84 16.90 6.18
CA PRO A 227 -10.89 17.29 7.60
C PRO A 227 -10.63 16.14 8.59
N ARG A 228 -10.84 14.88 8.19
CA ARG A 228 -10.60 13.71 9.06
C ARG A 228 -9.18 13.15 8.93
N LEU A 229 -8.33 13.73 8.10
CA LEU A 229 -6.99 13.21 7.84
C LEU A 229 -6.14 13.33 9.10
N ARG A 230 -5.63 12.17 9.55
CA ARG A 230 -4.76 12.03 10.72
C ARG A 230 -3.34 11.64 10.34
N LEU A 231 -3.16 10.98 9.20
CA LEU A 231 -1.85 10.64 8.65
C LEU A 231 -1.76 11.01 7.17
N LEU A 232 -0.70 11.73 6.82
CA LEU A 232 -0.25 11.94 5.45
C LEU A 232 1.13 11.33 5.29
N ARG A 233 1.27 10.27 4.50
CA ARG A 233 2.55 9.68 4.14
C ARG A 233 2.95 10.07 2.73
N LEU A 234 4.18 10.56 2.58
CA LEU A 234 4.80 10.92 1.32
C LEU A 234 6.02 10.02 1.13
N ASP A 235 5.98 9.15 0.12
CA ASP A 235 7.14 8.35 -0.25
C ASP A 235 8.08 9.20 -1.12
N MET A 236 9.30 9.38 -0.64
CA MET A 236 10.35 10.17 -1.28
C MET A 236 11.07 9.31 -2.32
N GLY A 237 11.23 9.85 -3.53
CA GLY A 237 12.16 9.30 -4.51
C GLY A 237 13.63 9.67 -4.21
N ASN A 238 14.52 9.39 -5.16
CA ASN A 238 15.96 9.64 -5.06
C ASN A 238 16.37 11.09 -4.73
N SER A 239 15.50 12.09 -4.94
CA SER A 239 15.76 13.46 -4.53
C SER A 239 14.76 13.90 -3.46
N PHE A 240 15.19 13.95 -2.21
CA PHE A 240 14.41 14.51 -1.09
C PHE A 240 14.13 16.02 -1.25
N ARG A 241 14.73 16.67 -2.26
CA ARG A 241 14.64 18.12 -2.52
C ARG A 241 13.56 18.54 -3.49
N TYR A 242 12.90 17.63 -4.20
CA TYR A 242 11.96 18.00 -5.27
C TYR A 242 10.55 17.43 -5.07
N ASN A 243 9.60 18.37 -5.12
CA ASN A 243 8.21 18.27 -5.55
C ASN A 243 7.35 17.22 -4.88
N PHE A 244 6.80 17.63 -3.75
CA PHE A 244 5.59 17.04 -3.23
C PHE A 244 4.39 17.78 -3.85
N PRO A 245 3.27 17.09 -4.09
CA PRO A 245 2.01 17.71 -4.54
C PRO A 245 1.46 18.67 -3.49
N ILE A 246 1.99 18.56 -2.27
CA ILE A 246 1.64 19.37 -1.13
C ILE A 246 2.87 20.21 -0.80
N ASN A 247 2.77 21.52 -1.00
CA ASN A 247 3.81 22.45 -0.60
C ASN A 247 3.74 22.67 0.92
N LEU A 248 4.47 21.83 1.64
CA LEU A 248 4.57 21.88 3.10
C LEU A 248 5.31 23.12 3.60
N ARG A 249 6.04 23.82 2.72
CA ARG A 249 6.78 25.06 3.05
C ARG A 249 5.95 26.32 2.83
N MET A 250 4.77 26.20 2.25
CA MET A 250 3.91 27.35 2.04
C MET A 250 3.51 27.92 3.41
N SER A 251 3.75 29.21 3.61
CA SER A 251 3.36 29.88 4.84
C SER A 251 1.85 29.78 5.04
N LYS A 252 1.45 29.65 6.30
CA LYS A 252 0.05 29.64 6.68
C LYS A 252 -0.54 31.01 6.33
N PRO A 253 -1.65 31.06 5.58
CA PRO A 253 -2.30 32.33 5.28
C PRO A 253 -2.66 33.07 6.57
N THR A 254 -2.44 34.40 6.61
CA THR A 254 -2.64 35.24 7.81
C THR A 254 -4.03 35.11 8.44
N HIS A 255 -5.03 34.78 7.61
CA HIS A 255 -6.43 34.62 8.02
C HIS A 255 -6.90 33.15 8.08
N PHE A 256 -5.99 32.18 7.95
CA PHE A 256 -6.35 30.77 7.99
C PHE A 256 -6.84 30.39 9.40
N LYS A 257 -8.11 30.01 9.47
CA LYS A 257 -8.70 29.37 10.65
C LYS A 257 -8.84 27.89 10.35
N LEU A 258 -8.21 27.08 11.19
CA LEU A 258 -8.34 25.63 11.10
C LEU A 258 -9.82 25.26 11.27
N PRO A 259 -10.40 24.42 10.38
CA PRO A 259 -11.76 23.94 10.57
C PRO A 259 -11.89 23.24 11.92
N SER A 260 -12.99 23.47 12.65
CA SER A 260 -13.20 22.83 13.96
C SER A 260 -13.26 21.30 13.89
N SER A 261 -13.56 20.76 12.71
CA SER A 261 -13.58 19.33 12.42
C SER A 261 -12.20 18.74 12.12
N ALA A 262 -11.17 19.57 11.92
CA ALA A 262 -9.85 19.10 11.53
C ALA A 262 -9.16 18.37 12.68
N SER A 263 -8.79 17.11 12.44
CA SER A 263 -7.95 16.36 13.36
C SER A 263 -6.49 16.82 13.32
N GLY A 264 -5.74 16.52 14.38
CA GLY A 264 -4.30 16.70 14.36
C GLY A 264 -3.64 15.78 13.32
N LEU A 265 -2.81 16.37 12.46
CA LEU A 265 -2.13 15.67 11.37
C LEU A 265 -0.74 15.18 11.81
N THR A 266 -0.44 13.93 11.48
CA THR A 266 0.92 13.39 11.44
C THR A 266 1.38 13.32 10.00
N ILE A 267 2.56 13.87 9.70
CA ILE A 267 3.16 13.77 8.37
C ILE A 267 4.30 12.75 8.43
N MET A 268 4.37 11.84 7.46
CA MET A 268 5.39 10.81 7.39
C MET A 268 6.16 10.90 6.09
N TRP A 269 7.47 11.11 6.16
CA TRP A 269 8.39 11.02 5.01
C TRP A 269 9.16 9.70 5.07
N ALA A 270 8.95 8.86 4.06
CA ALA A 270 9.63 7.58 3.97
C ALA A 270 10.27 7.44 2.59
N PRO A 271 11.44 6.81 2.44
CA PRO A 271 11.98 6.47 1.14
C PRO A 271 11.04 5.50 0.42
N TYR A 272 10.90 5.68 -0.89
CA TYR A 272 10.12 4.78 -1.73
C TYR A 272 10.74 3.38 -1.76
N ALA A 273 9.98 2.38 -1.31
CA ALA A 273 10.46 1.00 -1.15
C ALA A 273 10.86 0.30 -2.47
N GLY A 274 10.44 0.82 -3.63
CA GLY A 274 10.78 0.25 -4.93
C GLY A 274 12.13 0.69 -5.51
N GLN A 275 12.86 1.60 -4.86
CA GLN A 275 14.19 2.05 -5.29
C GLN A 275 15.28 1.43 -4.40
N SER A 276 15.78 0.26 -4.78
CA SER A 276 16.86 -0.46 -4.09
C SER A 276 18.27 -0.15 -4.63
N HIS A 277 18.46 0.94 -5.37
CA HIS A 277 19.76 1.25 -6.00
C HIS A 277 20.34 2.59 -5.54
N GLY A 278 21.41 2.49 -4.75
CA GLY A 278 22.47 3.51 -4.70
C GLY A 278 22.27 4.70 -3.77
N PHE A 279 21.69 4.54 -2.58
CA PHE A 279 21.76 5.60 -1.56
C PHE A 279 23.18 5.70 -0.99
N ASP A 280 23.83 6.84 -1.18
CA ASP A 280 25.15 7.13 -0.60
C ASP A 280 25.02 7.38 0.91
N ILE A 281 25.93 6.78 1.69
CA ILE A 281 26.00 6.96 3.15
C ILE A 281 26.31 8.43 3.50
N PHE A 282 27.08 9.13 2.67
CA PHE A 282 27.39 10.55 2.86
C PHE A 282 26.16 11.46 2.73
N ASP A 283 25.08 10.98 2.12
CA ASP A 283 23.81 11.69 2.02
C ASP A 283 22.94 11.53 3.29
N ALA A 284 23.18 10.49 4.11
CA ALA A 284 22.31 10.17 5.23
C ALA A 284 22.31 11.23 6.35
N SER A 285 23.48 11.77 6.72
CA SER A 285 23.57 12.83 7.74
C SER A 285 23.03 14.16 7.24
N LEU A 286 23.35 14.52 5.98
CA LEU A 286 22.82 15.73 5.35
C LEU A 286 21.29 15.66 5.18
N ALA A 287 20.76 14.49 4.81
CA ALA A 287 19.33 14.25 4.77
C ALA A 287 18.70 14.35 6.17
N GLN A 288 19.36 13.80 7.20
CA GLN A 288 18.88 13.88 8.58
C GLN A 288 18.80 15.34 9.08
N ASP A 289 19.85 16.15 8.84
CA ASP A 289 19.86 17.56 9.21
C ASP A 289 18.78 18.34 8.45
N TYR A 290 18.64 18.06 7.15
CA TYR A 290 17.58 18.62 6.31
C TYR A 290 16.20 18.28 6.84
N PHE A 291 15.91 17.02 7.15
CA PHE A 291 14.61 16.59 7.68
C PHE A 291 14.33 17.19 9.05
N THR A 292 15.35 17.33 9.90
CA THR A 292 15.21 17.92 11.22
C THR A 292 14.84 19.40 11.12
N GLN A 293 15.57 20.18 10.32
CA GLN A 293 15.25 21.59 10.09
C GLN A 293 13.86 21.75 9.46
N PHE A 294 13.58 20.96 8.43
CA PHE A 294 12.30 21.02 7.74
C PHE A 294 11.13 20.63 8.66
N ALA A 295 11.31 19.62 9.52
CA ALA A 295 10.31 19.24 10.50
C ALA A 295 10.04 20.38 11.49
N PHE A 296 11.09 21.05 11.97
CA PHE A 296 10.94 22.20 12.85
C PHE A 296 10.16 23.34 12.17
N ASP A 297 10.54 23.73 10.95
CA ASP A 297 9.89 24.82 10.22
C ASP A 297 8.39 24.54 10.02
N VAL A 298 8.04 23.33 9.57
CA VAL A 298 6.63 22.93 9.34
C VAL A 298 5.86 22.88 10.66
N LEU A 299 6.42 22.30 11.72
CA LEU A 299 5.76 22.21 13.02
C LEU A 299 5.55 23.58 13.65
N ALA A 300 6.53 24.48 13.56
CA ALA A 300 6.44 25.84 14.09
C ALA A 300 5.35 26.64 13.37
N GLU A 301 5.32 26.59 12.03
CA GLU A 301 4.38 27.35 11.19
C GLU A 301 2.94 26.81 11.29
N TRP A 302 2.77 25.48 11.29
CA TRP A 302 1.46 24.83 11.17
C TRP A 302 0.90 24.28 12.48
N SER A 303 1.53 24.53 13.62
CA SER A 303 0.96 24.20 14.93
C SER A 303 -0.36 24.97 15.19
N PRO A 304 -1.39 24.34 15.78
CA PRO A 304 -1.44 22.97 16.31
C PRO A 304 -1.96 21.91 15.32
N TYR A 305 -2.13 22.27 14.04
CA TYR A 305 -2.69 21.36 13.04
C TYR A 305 -1.74 20.20 12.76
N VAL A 306 -0.48 20.49 12.40
CA VAL A 306 0.56 19.47 12.33
C VAL A 306 1.08 19.22 13.74
N ARG A 307 0.86 18.01 14.25
CA ARG A 307 1.25 17.64 15.63
C ARG A 307 2.57 16.90 15.69
N ARG A 308 2.88 16.15 14.63
CA ARG A 308 3.99 15.22 14.60
C ARG A 308 4.49 15.04 13.18
N ILE A 309 5.80 14.91 13.05
CA ILE A 309 6.44 14.55 11.79
C ILE A 309 7.29 13.31 12.03
N ILE A 310 7.13 12.31 11.18
CA ILE A 310 7.92 11.09 11.20
C ILE A 310 8.74 11.07 9.92
N PHE A 311 10.04 10.78 10.01
CA PHE A 311 10.88 10.70 8.84
C PHE A 311 11.93 9.61 8.96
N ARG A 312 12.35 9.05 7.84
CA ARG A 312 13.56 8.21 7.79
C ARG A 312 14.35 8.47 6.52
N HIS A 313 15.67 8.34 6.63
CA HIS A 313 16.54 8.03 5.50
C HIS A 313 16.53 6.51 5.24
N ALA A 314 16.88 6.06 4.03
CA ALA A 314 16.85 4.64 3.65
C ALA A 314 17.71 3.72 4.55
N LEU A 315 18.77 4.28 5.13
CA LEU A 315 19.71 3.56 6.01
C LEU A 315 19.51 3.83 7.50
N SER A 316 18.52 4.65 7.87
CA SER A 316 18.29 5.10 9.24
C SER A 316 16.94 4.59 9.77
N PRO A 317 16.79 4.38 11.09
CA PRO A 317 15.48 4.10 11.66
C PRO A 317 14.55 5.30 11.50
N PHE A 318 13.24 5.08 11.66
CA PHE A 318 12.30 6.19 11.74
C PHE A 318 12.58 7.07 12.95
N VAL A 319 12.56 8.38 12.73
CA VAL A 319 12.64 9.42 13.75
C VAL A 319 11.31 10.14 13.80
N SER A 320 10.79 10.28 15.01
CA SER A 320 9.60 11.01 15.34
C SER A 320 9.98 12.35 15.94
N ALA A 321 9.53 13.43 15.31
CA ALA A 321 9.74 14.80 15.75
C ALA A 321 8.41 15.44 16.18
N ILE A 322 8.44 16.08 17.34
CA ILE A 322 7.37 16.92 17.87
C ILE A 322 7.98 18.25 18.35
N LEU A 323 7.18 19.30 18.38
CA LEU A 323 7.60 20.58 18.94
C LEU A 323 7.50 20.52 20.47
N SER A 324 8.46 21.12 21.17
CA SER A 324 8.42 21.30 22.63
C SER A 324 7.20 22.12 23.07
N GLU A 325 6.83 22.04 24.35
CA GLU A 325 5.67 22.76 24.88
C GLU A 325 5.77 24.28 24.70
N ASP A 326 6.97 24.83 24.87
CA ASP A 326 7.30 26.24 24.65
C ASP A 326 7.47 26.61 23.16
N ARG A 327 7.39 25.61 22.28
CA ARG A 327 7.46 25.73 20.82
C ARG A 327 8.79 26.25 20.26
N THR A 328 9.86 26.21 21.05
CA THR A 328 11.17 26.76 20.65
C THR A 328 12.12 25.70 20.10
N GLN A 329 11.87 24.42 20.39
CA GLN A 329 12.78 23.32 20.07
C GLN A 329 12.06 22.10 19.53
N LEU A 330 12.81 21.26 18.82
CA LEU A 330 12.34 19.99 18.32
C LEU A 330 12.75 18.87 19.29
N ILE A 331 11.79 18.04 19.69
CA ILE A 331 12.04 16.81 20.45
C ILE A 331 11.99 15.64 19.47
N CYS A 332 13.14 15.01 19.26
CA CYS A 332 13.30 13.86 18.36
C CYS A 332 13.45 12.56 19.16
N ALA A 333 12.72 11.52 18.76
CA ALA A 333 12.83 10.17 19.31
C ALA A 333 12.81 9.12 18.21
N VAL A 334 13.59 8.05 18.38
CA VAL A 334 13.51 6.89 17.48
C VAL A 334 12.14 6.23 17.62
N ALA A 335 11.50 5.87 16.50
CA ALA A 335 10.20 5.23 16.44
C ALA A 335 10.34 3.78 15.92
N PRO A 336 10.76 2.84 16.78
CA PRO A 336 11.10 1.47 16.36
C PRO A 336 9.89 0.68 15.83
N ASP A 337 8.69 1.00 16.30
CA ASP A 337 7.47 0.30 15.93
C ASP A 337 6.86 0.78 14.60
N THR A 338 7.44 1.82 13.98
CA THR A 338 6.93 2.34 12.70
C THR A 338 7.39 1.45 11.56
N THR A 339 6.44 0.78 10.91
CA THR A 339 6.66 -0.08 9.75
C THR A 339 6.18 0.57 8.46
N ASP A 340 6.51 -0.02 7.32
CA ASP A 340 6.02 0.47 6.03
C ASP A 340 4.49 0.35 5.84
N ASP A 341 3.81 -0.42 6.69
CA ASP A 341 2.35 -0.57 6.70
C ASP A 341 1.66 0.26 7.79
N CYS A 342 2.40 1.05 8.59
CA CYS A 342 1.83 1.84 9.69
C CYS A 342 0.69 2.76 9.25
N TRP A 343 0.69 3.17 7.98
CA TRP A 343 -0.35 4.01 7.42
C TRP A 343 -1.73 3.38 7.44
N LYS A 344 -1.84 2.04 7.53
CA LYS A 344 -3.11 1.30 7.57
C LYS A 344 -3.77 1.25 8.96
N TYR A 345 -3.07 1.68 10.01
CA TYR A 345 -3.44 1.42 11.41
C TYR A 345 -3.67 2.71 12.23
N VAL A 346 -4.13 3.79 11.60
CA VAL A 346 -4.17 5.17 12.17
C VAL A 346 -5.41 5.45 13.02
#